data_AF-A0A1H6UUT2-F1
#
_entry.id   AF-A0A1H6UUT2-F1
#
_cell.length_a   1.000
_cell.length_b   1.000
_cell.length_c   1.000
_cell.angle_alpha   90.00
_cell.angle_beta   90.00
_cell.angle_gamma   90.00
#
_symmetry.space_group_name_H-M   'P 1'
#
loop_
_entity.id
_entity.type
_entity.pdbx_description
1 polymer ?
#
loop_
_entity_poly.entity_id
_entity_poly.type
_entity_poly.pdbx_seq_one_letter_code
_entity_poly.pdbx_strand_id
1 'polypeptide(L)'
;MNRRYCKLGDTTPEWLLGKHLTKIYHQVELEWFDYCSKADQEKKIIYDILYSPEIGHWLSFTVGPTSTTDYIAYTFTVVDHEHEEDVMNKQTRFTNNIVLRV
;
A
#
# COMPACT_ATOMS: atom_id res chain seq x y z
N MET A 1 -0.97 -12.97 -9.42
CA MET A 1 -1.70 -12.55 -8.20
C MET A 1 -1.38 -13.52 -7.07
N ASN A 2 -1.11 -13.03 -5.86
CA ASN A 2 -0.72 -13.88 -4.71
C ASN A 2 -1.95 -14.39 -3.95
N ARG A 3 -1.97 -15.68 -3.57
CA ARG A 3 -3.04 -16.28 -2.76
C ARG A 3 -3.26 -15.57 -1.42
N ARG A 4 -2.22 -15.00 -0.81
CA ARG A 4 -2.35 -14.25 0.46
C ARG A 4 -3.20 -12.99 0.28
N TYR A 5 -2.94 -12.22 -0.76
CA TYR A 5 -3.75 -11.03 -1.09
C TYR A 5 -5.20 -11.41 -1.39
N CYS A 6 -5.40 -12.51 -2.14
CA CYS A 6 -6.74 -12.99 -2.44
C CYS A 6 -7.54 -13.32 -1.17
N LYS A 7 -6.91 -13.99 -0.18
CA LYS A 7 -7.54 -14.27 1.12
C LYS A 7 -7.87 -13.00 1.91
N LEU A 8 -7.00 -11.99 1.86
CA LEU A 8 -7.24 -10.71 2.57
C LEU A 8 -8.47 -9.98 2.03
N GLY A 9 -8.67 -9.98 0.71
CA GLY A 9 -9.83 -9.34 0.08
C GLY A 9 -11.05 -10.25 -0.10
N ASP A 10 -11.06 -11.46 0.47
CA ASP A 10 -12.08 -12.51 0.23
C ASP A 10 -12.35 -12.76 -1.27
N THR A 11 -11.27 -12.85 -2.06
CA THR A 11 -11.32 -13.05 -3.52
C THR A 11 -10.57 -14.31 -3.94
N THR A 12 -10.63 -14.64 -5.24
CA THR A 12 -9.77 -15.66 -5.85
C THR A 12 -8.89 -15.07 -6.95
N PRO A 13 -7.70 -15.65 -7.22
CA PRO A 13 -6.85 -15.20 -8.33
C PRO A 13 -7.59 -15.16 -9.66
N GLU A 14 -8.41 -16.17 -9.95
CA GLU A 14 -9.18 -16.29 -11.20
C GLU A 14 -10.20 -15.16 -11.34
N TRP A 15 -10.74 -14.69 -10.22
CA TRP A 15 -11.71 -13.61 -10.21
C TRP A 15 -11.04 -12.23 -10.34
N LEU A 16 -9.79 -12.08 -9.89
CA LEU A 16 -9.01 -10.84 -9.99
C LEU A 16 -8.28 -10.66 -11.32
N LEU A 17 -7.75 -11.74 -11.89
CA LEU A 17 -6.91 -11.68 -13.09
C LEU A 17 -7.73 -11.17 -14.30
N GLY A 18 -7.13 -10.23 -15.04
CA GLY A 18 -7.75 -9.64 -16.24
C GLY A 18 -8.86 -8.62 -15.95
N LYS A 19 -9.20 -8.37 -14.68
CA LYS A 19 -10.13 -7.30 -14.30
C LYS A 19 -9.38 -6.06 -13.84
N HIS A 20 -9.98 -4.91 -14.14
CA HIS A 20 -9.48 -3.64 -13.64
C HIS A 20 -9.83 -3.50 -12.15
N LEU A 21 -8.90 -3.00 -11.34
CA LEU A 21 -9.06 -2.89 -9.89
C LEU A 21 -10.30 -2.05 -9.51
N THR A 22 -10.57 -0.96 -10.24
CA THR A 22 -11.78 -0.13 -10.03
C THR A 22 -13.10 -0.83 -10.34
N LYS A 23 -13.09 -1.92 -11.12
CA LYS A 23 -14.29 -2.76 -11.34
C LYS A 23 -14.52 -3.75 -10.21
N ILE A 24 -13.47 -4.05 -9.45
CA ILE A 24 -13.50 -4.98 -8.33
C ILE A 24 -13.87 -4.24 -7.05
N TYR A 25 -13.20 -3.13 -6.78
CA TYR A 25 -13.40 -2.30 -5.60
C TYR A 25 -13.98 -0.96 -6.02
N HIS A 26 -15.27 -0.73 -5.74
CA HIS A 26 -15.96 0.53 -6.05
C HIS A 26 -15.39 1.74 -5.28
N GLN A 27 -14.70 1.48 -4.17
CA GLN A 27 -14.07 2.49 -3.32
C GLN A 27 -12.53 2.47 -3.42
N VAL A 28 -11.96 1.81 -4.44
CA VAL A 28 -10.50 1.83 -4.58
C VAL A 28 -10.05 3.28 -4.76
N GLU A 29 -9.17 3.70 -3.87
CA GLU A 29 -8.63 5.05 -3.93
C GLU A 29 -7.81 5.20 -5.21
N LEU A 30 -8.00 6.32 -5.91
CA LEU A 30 -7.26 6.66 -7.12
C LEU A 30 -5.75 6.78 -6.84
N GLU A 31 -5.38 6.98 -5.58
CA GLU A 31 -4.00 7.11 -5.12
C GLU A 31 -3.14 5.90 -5.52
N TRP A 32 -3.70 4.68 -5.57
CA TRP A 32 -2.98 3.51 -6.09
C TRP A 32 -2.49 3.71 -7.53
N PHE A 33 -3.30 4.33 -8.39
CA PHE A 33 -2.92 4.59 -9.79
C PHE A 33 -1.93 5.74 -9.92
N ASP A 34 -1.95 6.70 -9.00
CA ASP A 34 -0.96 7.78 -8.96
C ASP A 34 0.44 7.23 -8.68
N TYR A 35 0.54 6.26 -7.76
CA TYR A 35 1.79 5.53 -7.51
C TYR A 35 2.26 4.73 -8.73
N CYS A 36 1.36 4.07 -9.48
CA CYS A 36 1.70 3.42 -10.76
C CYS A 36 2.30 4.44 -11.74
N SER A 37 1.57 5.54 -11.95
CA SER A 37 1.92 6.58 -12.92
C SER A 37 3.28 7.19 -12.58
N LYS A 38 3.51 7.50 -11.31
CA LYS A 38 4.78 8.05 -10.83
C LYS A 38 5.93 7.06 -11.00
N ALA A 39 5.74 5.80 -10.63
CA ALA A 39 6.76 4.76 -10.78
C ALA A 39 7.13 4.53 -12.26
N ASP A 40 6.15 4.61 -13.16
CA ASP A 40 6.39 4.50 -14.61
C ASP A 40 7.15 5.71 -15.16
N GLN A 41 6.71 6.92 -14.81
CA GLN A 41 7.31 8.17 -15.31
C GLN A 41 8.75 8.34 -14.82
N GLU A 42 8.99 8.04 -13.55
CA GLU A 42 10.31 8.17 -12.94
C GLU A 42 11.22 6.96 -13.19
N LYS A 43 10.67 5.85 -13.70
CA LYS A 43 11.35 4.55 -13.86
C LYS A 43 12.05 4.10 -12.58
N LYS A 44 11.40 4.33 -11.44
CA LYS A 44 11.92 4.05 -10.10
C LYS A 44 10.97 3.17 -9.31
N ILE A 45 11.56 2.47 -8.35
CA ILE A 45 10.81 1.77 -7.32
C ILE A 45 10.39 2.79 -6.26
N ILE A 46 9.10 2.79 -5.94
CA ILE A 46 8.52 3.60 -4.86
C ILE A 46 8.11 2.66 -3.74
N TYR A 47 8.40 3.07 -2.51
CA TYR A 47 7.97 2.42 -1.29
C TYR A 47 7.09 3.40 -0.51
N ASP A 48 5.94 2.94 -0.04
CA ASP A 48 5.08 3.74 0.84
C ASP A 48 4.19 2.86 1.73
N ILE A 49 3.46 3.49 2.65
CA ILE A 49 2.46 2.86 3.50
C ILE A 49 1.14 3.62 3.37
N LEU A 50 0.06 2.92 3.03
CA LEU A 50 -1.27 3.53 2.96
C LEU A 50 -2.36 2.62 3.54
N TYR A 51 -3.42 3.21 4.04
CA TYR A 51 -4.59 2.48 4.52
C TYR A 51 -5.46 2.10 3.34
N SER A 52 -5.78 0.82 3.19
CA SER A 52 -6.57 0.29 2.08
C SER A 52 -8.00 0.02 2.58
N PRO A 53 -8.98 0.91 2.31
CA PRO A 53 -10.34 0.77 2.82
C PRO A 53 -11.03 -0.50 2.33
N GLU A 54 -10.69 -0.95 1.11
CA GLU A 54 -11.28 -2.13 0.48
C GLU A 54 -10.96 -3.46 1.19
N ILE A 55 -9.86 -3.50 1.97
CA ILE A 55 -9.50 -4.66 2.79
C ILE A 55 -9.48 -4.34 4.28
N GLY A 56 -9.57 -3.07 4.67
CA GLY A 56 -9.60 -2.64 6.07
C GLY A 56 -8.25 -2.68 6.80
N HIS A 57 -7.14 -2.63 6.07
CA HIS A 57 -5.78 -2.80 6.63
C HIS A 57 -4.80 -1.73 6.13
N TRP A 58 -3.82 -1.39 6.95
CA TRP A 58 -2.61 -0.66 6.54
C TRP A 58 -1.70 -1.58 5.73
N LEU A 59 -1.34 -1.13 4.54
CA LEU A 59 -0.46 -1.83 3.63
C LEU A 59 0.83 -1.05 3.44
N SER A 60 1.95 -1.67 3.79
CA SER A 60 3.24 -1.32 3.23
C SER A 60 3.33 -1.90 1.84
N PHE A 61 3.73 -1.10 0.86
CA PHE A 61 3.83 -1.56 -0.50
C PHE A 61 5.08 -1.08 -1.21
N THR A 62 5.40 -1.79 -2.27
CA THR A 62 6.44 -1.42 -3.22
C THR A 62 5.85 -1.51 -4.61
N VAL A 63 6.02 -0.45 -5.38
CA VAL A 63 5.61 -0.38 -6.78
C VAL A 63 6.80 -0.02 -7.65
N GLY A 64 6.93 -0.66 -8.80
CA GLY A 64 7.98 -0.32 -9.74
C GLY A 64 7.86 -1.02 -11.09
N PRO A 65 8.59 -0.54 -12.10
CA PRO A 65 8.70 -1.22 -13.39
C PRO A 65 9.35 -2.60 -13.20
N THR A 66 8.91 -3.56 -14.00
CA THR A 66 9.48 -4.92 -14.02
C THR A 66 10.55 -5.06 -15.10
N SER A 67 11.22 -6.22 -15.15
CA SER A 67 12.10 -6.58 -16.27
C SER A 67 11.35 -6.73 -17.61
N THR A 68 10.03 -6.87 -17.58
CA THR A 68 9.18 -6.91 -18.77
C THR A 68 8.72 -5.49 -19.11
N THR A 69 8.96 -5.06 -20.34
CA THR A 69 8.59 -3.74 -20.84
C THR A 69 7.08 -3.51 -20.71
N ASP A 70 6.69 -2.31 -20.29
CA ASP A 70 5.29 -1.88 -20.10
C ASP A 70 4.51 -2.56 -18.96
N TYR A 71 5.21 -3.27 -18.05
CA TYR A 71 4.60 -3.85 -16.85
C TYR A 71 5.15 -3.21 -15.58
N ILE A 72 4.22 -2.90 -14.66
CA ILE A 72 4.49 -2.52 -13.27
C ILE A 72 4.07 -3.66 -12.34
N ALA A 73 4.88 -3.90 -11.32
CA ALA A 73 4.56 -4.82 -10.25
C ALA A 73 4.25 -4.07 -8.96
N TYR A 74 3.31 -4.64 -8.21
CA TYR A 74 3.07 -4.29 -6.81
C TYR A 74 3.40 -5.47 -5.91
N THR A 75 3.96 -5.16 -4.76
CA THR A 75 4.04 -6.07 -3.61
C THR A 75 3.47 -5.37 -2.40
N PHE A 76 2.69 -6.10 -1.59
CA PHE A 76 2.03 -5.56 -0.40
C PHE A 76 2.31 -6.45 0.82
N THR A 77 2.38 -5.81 1.98
CA THR A 77 2.46 -6.44 3.30
C THR A 77 1.51 -5.70 4.24
N VAL A 78 0.69 -6.45 4.99
CA VAL A 78 -0.14 -5.88 6.06
C VAL A 78 0.79 -5.46 7.21
N VAL A 79 0.64 -4.23 7.68
CA VAL A 79 1.53 -3.61 8.68
C VAL A 79 0.75 -2.86 9.77
N ASP A 80 -0.46 -3.32 10.13
CA ASP A 80 -1.30 -2.61 11.11
C ASP A 80 -0.60 -2.38 12.45
N HIS A 81 0.03 -3.43 12.99
CA HIS A 81 0.71 -3.36 14.29
C HIS A 81 1.97 -2.51 14.21
N GLU A 82 2.80 -2.71 13.18
CA GLU A 82 4.01 -1.93 12.97
C GLU A 82 3.69 -0.45 12.76
N HIS A 83 2.62 -0.15 12.03
CA HIS A 83 2.15 1.22 11.82
C HIS A 83 1.66 1.86 13.13
N GLU A 84 0.88 1.13 13.94
CA GLU A 84 0.41 1.59 15.26
C GLU A 84 1.60 1.90 16.18
N GLU A 85 2.58 1.00 16.28
CA GLU A 85 3.79 1.20 17.07
C GLU A 85 4.60 2.43 16.58
N ASP A 86 4.77 2.60 15.28
CA ASP A 86 5.47 3.75 14.70
C ASP A 86 4.77 5.08 15.01
N VAL A 87 3.44 5.12 14.93
CA VAL A 87 2.64 6.30 15.28
C VAL A 87 2.78 6.61 16.77
N MET A 88 2.65 5.61 17.64
CA MET A 88 2.81 5.79 19.09
C MET A 88 4.22 6.26 19.47
N ASN A 89 5.25 5.73 18.83
CA ASN A 89 6.64 6.13 19.04
C ASN A 89 6.89 7.57 18.58
N LYS A 90 6.34 7.97 17.43
CA LYS A 90 6.41 9.37 16.95
C LYS A 90 5.69 10.33 17.89
N GLN A 91 4.50 9.98 18.35
CA GLN A 91 3.75 10.78 19.33
C GLN A 91 4.53 10.92 20.64
N THR A 92 5.07 9.82 21.19
CA THR A 92 5.87 9.83 22.42
C THR A 92 7.11 10.74 22.27
N ARG A 93 7.82 10.66 21.14
CA ARG A 93 8.96 11.54 20.84
C ARG A 93 8.55 13.00 20.77
N PHE A 94 7.40 13.30 20.17
CA PHE A 94 6.88 14.67 20.08
C PHE A 94 6.46 15.21 21.45
N THR A 95 5.76 14.42 22.26
CA THR A 95 5.37 14.78 23.63
C THR A 95 6.58 14.97 24.53
N ASN A 96 7.61 14.12 24.45
CA ASN A 96 8.86 14.30 25.20
C ASN A 96 9.62 15.58 24.80
N ASN A 97 9.46 16.05 23.56
CA ASN A 97 10.02 17.32 23.11
C ASN A 97 9.19 18.55 23.54
N ILE A 98 7.89 18.38 23.83
CA ILE A 98 7.04 19.45 24.38
C ILE A 98 7.23 19.57 25.91
N VAL A 99 7.48 18.46 26.60
CA VAL A 99 7.67 18.42 28.05
C VAL A 99 9.15 18.58 28.44
N LEU A 100 9.90 19.51 27.82
CA LEU A 100 11.22 19.94 28.33
C LEU A 100 11.59 21.38 27.92
N ARG A 101 11.15 22.36 28.73
CA ARG A 101 12.02 23.27 29.52
C ARG A 101 11.14 24.26 30.31
N VAL A 102 11.13 24.14 31.64
CA VAL A 102 10.88 25.25 32.57
C VAL A 102 12.14 25.40 33.41
#